data_AF-A0AAU9X4C5-F1
#
_entry.id   AF-A0AAU9X4C5-F1
#
_cell.length_a   1.000
_cell.length_b   1.000
_cell.length_c   1.000
_cell.angle_alpha   90.00
_cell.angle_beta   90.00
_cell.angle_gamma   90.00
#
_symmetry.space_group_name_H-M   'P 1'
#
loop_
_entity.id
_entity.type
_entity.pdbx_description
1 polymer ?
#
loop_
_entity_poly.entity_id
_entity_poly.type
_entity_poly.pdbx_seq_one_letter_code
_entity_poly.pdbx_strand_id
1 'polypeptide(L)'
;NPCEGTYKFLNESDRSRQTNLNKCDATDLDGKWGWFRVSGEAGNALASSLPPWGTCNAGSRAYLVDDHPSYAVGELNLTLCVATENNNCFSRKSLAVMNCGEFYLYDLFMIRSCGSKRWRYCTNGIADDKCSWDKCPNGKLCVLKNNGMQSECVDAPPPGPQPPMMPPSEDPCSPNPCSNGGTCNNDSNPYTCS
;
A
#
# COMPACT_ATOMS: atom_id res chain seq x y z
N ASN A 1 -14.31 7.63 -5.74
CA ASN A 1 -13.55 6.83 -4.75
C ASN A 1 -13.19 5.50 -5.39
N PRO A 2 -11.90 5.20 -5.67
CA PRO A 2 -11.52 3.92 -6.30
C PRO A 2 -11.90 2.67 -5.50
N CYS A 3 -12.14 2.80 -4.19
CA CYS A 3 -12.67 1.71 -3.34
C CYS A 3 -14.06 1.21 -3.76
N GLU A 4 -14.84 2.03 -4.47
CA GLU A 4 -16.16 1.68 -5.01
C GLU A 4 -16.12 1.39 -6.52
N GLY A 5 -14.91 1.46 -7.12
CA GLY A 5 -14.70 1.28 -8.55
C GLY A 5 -14.37 -0.16 -8.95
N THR A 6 -14.04 -0.33 -10.23
CA THR A 6 -13.54 -1.60 -10.79
C THR A 6 -12.05 -1.75 -10.55
N TYR A 7 -11.65 -2.84 -9.90
CA TYR A 7 -10.26 -3.21 -9.66
C TYR A 7 -10.03 -4.68 -10.02
N LYS A 8 -8.75 -5.06 -10.14
CA LYS A 8 -8.32 -6.43 -10.45
C LYS A 8 -7.76 -7.12 -9.20
N PHE A 9 -7.42 -8.40 -9.32
CA PHE A 9 -6.96 -9.21 -8.19
C PHE A 9 -5.55 -9.77 -8.41
N LEU A 10 -4.75 -9.76 -7.34
CA LEU A 10 -3.58 -10.61 -7.17
C LEU A 10 -3.98 -11.73 -6.21
N ASN A 11 -4.20 -12.95 -6.71
CA ASN A 11 -4.79 -14.04 -5.95
C ASN A 11 -4.02 -15.37 -6.00
N GLU A 12 -2.95 -15.41 -6.80
CA GLU A 12 -2.14 -16.59 -7.02
C GLU A 12 -1.25 -16.88 -5.79
N SER A 13 -1.36 -18.08 -5.23
CA SER A 13 -0.57 -18.51 -4.05
C SER A 13 0.93 -18.41 -4.23
N ASP A 14 1.40 -18.48 -5.47
CA ASP A 14 2.83 -18.41 -5.80
C ASP A 14 3.43 -17.01 -5.62
N ARG A 15 2.62 -15.99 -5.31
CA ARG A 15 3.06 -14.61 -5.01
C ARG A 15 3.65 -14.41 -3.61
N SER A 16 3.50 -15.37 -2.70
CA SER A 16 4.04 -15.26 -1.33
C SER A 16 5.10 -16.33 -1.00
N ARG A 17 4.90 -17.58 -1.41
CA ARG A 17 5.68 -18.73 -0.86
C ARG A 17 6.56 -19.48 -1.85
N GLN A 18 6.28 -19.45 -3.15
CA GLN A 18 6.95 -20.33 -4.11
C GLN A 18 8.34 -19.84 -4.55
N THR A 19 9.20 -20.78 -4.96
CA THR A 19 10.62 -20.55 -5.25
C THR A 19 11.13 -20.99 -6.62
N ASN A 20 10.26 -21.14 -7.63
CA ASN A 20 10.68 -21.59 -8.96
C ASN A 20 11.31 -20.48 -9.82
N LEU A 21 11.23 -19.21 -9.38
CA LEU A 21 11.86 -18.04 -10.00
C LEU A 21 11.50 -17.80 -11.48
N ASN A 22 10.37 -18.33 -11.94
CA ASN A 22 9.99 -18.36 -13.35
C ASN A 22 8.83 -17.42 -13.73
N LYS A 23 8.26 -16.68 -12.77
CA LYS A 23 7.13 -15.76 -12.99
C LYS A 23 7.56 -14.31 -13.12
N CYS A 24 6.81 -13.54 -13.90
CA CYS A 24 7.15 -12.15 -14.17
C CYS A 24 5.90 -11.31 -14.46
N ASP A 25 5.66 -10.28 -13.64
CA ASP A 25 4.43 -9.49 -13.72
C ASP A 25 4.34 -8.61 -14.98
N ALA A 26 5.46 -8.28 -15.63
CA ALA A 26 5.41 -7.61 -16.94
C ALA A 26 4.75 -8.46 -18.03
N THR A 27 4.64 -9.78 -17.85
CA THR A 27 3.88 -10.67 -18.74
C THR A 27 2.57 -11.12 -18.08
N ASP A 28 2.60 -11.49 -16.79
CA ASP A 28 1.41 -12.00 -16.09
C ASP A 28 0.30 -10.91 -15.97
N LEU A 29 0.69 -9.64 -15.87
CA LEU A 29 -0.19 -8.48 -15.74
C LEU A 29 -0.25 -7.59 -17.00
N ASP A 30 0.26 -8.08 -18.15
CA ASP A 30 0.27 -7.29 -19.38
C ASP A 30 -1.13 -6.83 -19.79
N GLY A 31 -1.24 -5.56 -20.19
CA GLY A 31 -2.52 -4.90 -20.50
C GLY A 31 -3.48 -4.71 -19.31
N LYS A 32 -3.09 -5.03 -18.06
CA LYS A 32 -4.00 -5.03 -16.89
C LYS A 32 -3.66 -4.00 -15.82
N TRP A 33 -2.64 -3.18 -16.02
CA TRP A 33 -2.18 -2.12 -15.10
C TRP A 33 -3.32 -1.23 -14.57
N GLY A 34 -3.09 -0.60 -13.42
CA GLY A 34 -4.11 0.17 -12.69
C GLY A 34 -4.37 -0.39 -11.30
N TRP A 35 -5.59 -0.21 -10.80
CA TRP A 35 -5.99 -0.65 -9.46
C TRP A 35 -6.11 -2.17 -9.30
N PHE A 36 -5.36 -2.72 -8.34
CA PHE A 36 -5.45 -4.11 -7.87
C PHE A 36 -5.69 -4.18 -6.37
N ARG A 37 -6.32 -5.26 -5.92
CA ARG A 37 -6.24 -5.72 -4.52
C ARG A 37 -5.60 -7.10 -4.44
N VAL A 38 -4.99 -7.41 -3.31
CA VAL A 38 -4.53 -8.76 -2.99
C VAL A 38 -5.71 -9.52 -2.37
N SER A 39 -5.86 -10.80 -2.71
CA SER A 39 -6.92 -11.64 -2.15
C SER A 39 -6.58 -13.13 -2.17
N GLY A 40 -7.44 -13.96 -1.58
CA GLY A 40 -7.36 -15.42 -1.70
C GLY A 40 -6.05 -15.98 -1.16
N GLU A 41 -5.44 -16.94 -1.86
CA GLU A 41 -4.23 -17.60 -1.36
C GLU A 41 -2.95 -16.73 -1.46
N ALA A 42 -2.99 -15.64 -2.23
CA ALA A 42 -1.91 -14.66 -2.24
C ALA A 42 -1.82 -13.89 -0.91
N GLY A 43 -2.92 -13.82 -0.16
CA GLY A 43 -3.03 -13.16 1.13
C GLY A 43 -3.96 -11.94 1.06
N ASN A 44 -3.68 -10.90 1.84
CA ASN A 44 -4.55 -9.73 1.96
C ASN A 44 -3.85 -8.38 1.68
N ALA A 45 -2.52 -8.37 1.53
CA ALA A 45 -1.77 -7.17 1.21
C ALA A 45 -0.48 -7.47 0.42
N LEU A 46 0.12 -6.44 -0.18
CA LEU A 46 1.50 -6.53 -0.64
C LEU A 46 2.42 -6.74 0.58
N ALA A 47 3.55 -7.39 0.38
CA ALA A 47 4.51 -7.57 1.46
C ALA A 47 5.08 -6.21 1.89
N SER A 48 5.01 -5.87 3.19
CA SER A 48 5.63 -4.67 3.81
C SER A 48 6.95 -4.96 4.53
N SER A 49 7.52 -6.13 4.29
CA SER A 49 8.85 -6.49 4.78
C SER A 49 9.57 -7.24 3.66
N LEU A 50 10.90 -7.22 3.69
CA LEU A 50 11.71 -7.90 2.68
C LEU A 50 11.32 -9.38 2.62
N PRO A 51 10.69 -9.84 1.52
CA PRO A 51 10.33 -11.24 1.36
C PRO A 51 11.63 -12.07 1.33
N PRO A 52 11.68 -13.27 1.93
CA PRO A 52 12.89 -14.10 1.90
C PRO A 52 13.41 -14.33 0.48
N TRP A 53 14.70 -14.64 0.34
CA TRP A 53 15.22 -14.95 -0.99
C TRP A 53 14.54 -16.19 -1.55
N GLY A 54 14.30 -16.17 -2.86
CA GLY A 54 13.59 -17.24 -3.54
C GLY A 54 12.07 -17.04 -3.60
N THR A 55 11.44 -16.26 -2.72
CA THR A 55 9.97 -16.25 -2.61
C THR A 55 9.28 -15.44 -3.72
N CYS A 56 7.95 -15.52 -3.76
CA CYS A 56 7.09 -14.85 -4.75
C CYS A 56 7.30 -15.32 -6.20
N ASN A 57 7.93 -16.48 -6.35
CA ASN A 57 8.19 -17.14 -7.63
C ASN A 57 8.95 -16.29 -8.66
N ALA A 58 9.76 -15.32 -8.19
CA ALA A 58 10.47 -14.38 -9.05
C ALA A 58 11.88 -14.05 -8.52
N GLY A 59 12.84 -13.87 -9.43
CA GLY A 59 14.23 -13.53 -9.05
C GLY A 59 14.38 -12.13 -8.42
N SER A 60 13.47 -11.21 -8.73
CA SER A 60 13.35 -9.91 -8.07
C SER A 60 12.01 -9.78 -7.37
N ARG A 61 12.05 -9.31 -6.12
CA ARG A 61 10.89 -9.24 -5.22
C ARG A 61 10.52 -7.78 -5.04
N ALA A 62 9.38 -7.37 -5.57
CA ALA A 62 8.84 -6.03 -5.37
C ALA A 62 7.97 -6.03 -4.11
N TYR A 63 8.35 -5.24 -3.10
CA TYR A 63 7.68 -5.17 -1.80
C TYR A 63 7.62 -3.73 -1.31
N LEU A 64 6.64 -3.40 -0.47
CA LEU A 64 6.53 -2.09 0.16
C LEU A 64 7.59 -1.96 1.26
N VAL A 65 8.29 -0.83 1.27
CA VAL A 65 9.17 -0.47 2.38
C VAL A 65 8.46 0.40 3.41
N ASP A 66 7.38 1.06 3.01
CA ASP A 66 6.52 1.85 3.88
C ASP A 66 5.35 1.01 4.42
N ASP A 67 4.78 1.45 5.54
CA ASP A 67 3.55 0.87 6.09
C ASP A 67 2.34 1.24 5.24
N HIS A 68 1.36 0.33 5.18
CA HIS A 68 0.10 0.57 4.49
C HIS A 68 -0.68 1.72 5.16
N PRO A 69 -1.50 2.48 4.40
CA PRO A 69 -2.26 3.59 4.97
C PRO A 69 -3.24 3.12 6.04
N SER A 70 -3.48 3.97 7.03
CA SER A 70 -4.63 3.80 7.91
C SER A 70 -5.93 4.01 7.13
N TYR A 71 -7.02 3.38 7.60
CA TYR A 71 -8.33 3.55 7.00
C TYR A 71 -8.74 5.02 7.03
N ALA A 72 -9.41 5.48 5.96
CA ALA A 72 -9.85 6.86 5.82
C ALA A 72 -8.73 7.90 5.99
N VAL A 73 -7.50 7.61 5.51
CA VAL A 73 -6.48 8.63 5.17
C VAL A 73 -6.52 9.04 3.69
N GLY A 74 -6.99 8.15 2.82
CA GLY A 74 -7.15 8.42 1.39
C GLY A 74 -6.02 7.81 0.58
N GLU A 75 -5.78 8.36 -0.60
CA GLU A 75 -4.70 7.94 -1.48
C GLU A 75 -3.36 8.49 -0.98
N LEU A 76 -2.41 7.58 -0.70
CA LEU A 76 -1.04 7.92 -0.35
C LEU A 76 -0.07 7.33 -1.37
N ASN A 77 0.99 8.07 -1.68
CA ASN A 77 2.10 7.53 -2.44
C ASN A 77 3.07 6.82 -1.50
N LEU A 78 3.13 5.50 -1.61
CA LEU A 78 4.06 4.66 -0.86
C LEU A 78 5.27 4.26 -1.72
N THR A 79 6.37 4.00 -1.04
CA THR A 79 7.62 3.53 -1.62
C THR A 79 7.61 2.01 -1.69
N LEU A 80 7.84 1.52 -2.90
CA LEU A 80 8.12 0.12 -3.17
C LEU A 80 9.60 -0.04 -3.48
N CYS A 81 10.19 -1.15 -3.03
CA CYS A 81 11.51 -1.54 -3.46
C CYS A 81 11.54 -2.87 -4.21
N VAL A 82 12.39 -2.92 -5.23
CA VAL A 82 12.71 -4.11 -6.00
C VAL A 82 13.98 -4.72 -5.42
N ALA A 83 13.83 -5.75 -4.59
CA ALA A 83 14.94 -6.51 -4.04
C ALA A 83 15.46 -7.55 -5.04
N THR A 84 16.76 -7.82 -4.97
CA THR A 84 17.47 -8.88 -5.69
C THR A 84 18.19 -9.78 -4.68
N GLU A 85 18.86 -10.84 -5.13
CA GLU A 85 19.63 -11.74 -4.24
C GLU A 85 20.58 -11.02 -3.28
N ASN A 86 21.38 -10.09 -3.80
CA ASN A 86 22.45 -9.44 -3.04
C ASN A 86 22.14 -7.99 -2.65
N ASN A 87 20.91 -7.53 -2.90
CA ASN A 87 20.51 -6.17 -2.56
C ASN A 87 19.04 -6.13 -2.15
N ASN A 88 18.81 -5.79 -0.89
CA ASN A 88 17.51 -5.70 -0.26
C ASN A 88 16.64 -4.57 -0.85
N CYS A 89 17.27 -3.62 -1.54
CA CYS A 89 16.59 -2.55 -2.24
C CYS A 89 17.40 -2.00 -3.42
N PHE A 90 17.38 -2.70 -4.56
CA PHE A 90 18.14 -2.30 -5.74
C PHE A 90 17.56 -1.07 -6.44
N SER A 91 16.23 -0.96 -6.48
CA SER A 91 15.54 0.15 -7.12
C SER A 91 14.28 0.49 -6.36
N ARG A 92 14.15 1.77 -5.98
CA ARG A 92 12.94 2.34 -5.39
C ARG A 92 11.98 2.80 -6.48
N LYS A 93 10.69 2.65 -6.19
CA LYS A 93 9.57 3.13 -6.99
C LYS A 93 8.49 3.69 -6.07
N SER A 94 7.55 4.42 -6.63
CA SER A 94 6.40 4.94 -5.91
C SER A 94 5.12 4.43 -6.55
N LEU A 95 4.11 4.12 -5.73
CA LEU A 95 2.76 3.77 -6.19
C LEU A 95 1.72 4.41 -5.26
N ALA A 96 0.55 4.66 -5.83
CA ALA A 96 -0.62 5.07 -5.06
C ALA A 96 -1.23 3.87 -4.34
N VAL A 97 -1.52 4.02 -3.05
CA VAL A 97 -2.13 3.02 -2.18
C VAL A 97 -3.25 3.64 -1.38
N MET A 98 -4.37 2.91 -1.25
CA MET A 98 -5.50 3.28 -0.40
C MET A 98 -5.88 2.12 0.51
N ASN A 99 -6.35 2.45 1.72
CA ASN A 99 -7.01 1.51 2.60
C ASN A 99 -8.53 1.66 2.47
N CYS A 100 -9.18 0.68 1.86
CA CYS A 100 -10.62 0.67 1.62
C CYS A 100 -11.41 0.02 2.77
N GLY A 101 -10.74 -0.28 3.87
CA GLY A 101 -11.30 -0.98 5.02
C GLY A 101 -10.88 -2.44 4.95
N GLU A 102 -11.73 -3.30 4.37
CA GLU A 102 -11.51 -4.74 4.36
C GLU A 102 -10.31 -5.17 3.48
N PHE A 103 -9.82 -4.28 2.62
CA PHE A 103 -8.70 -4.52 1.72
C PHE A 103 -7.97 -3.22 1.38
N TYR A 104 -6.77 -3.37 0.83
CA TYR A 104 -6.00 -2.28 0.25
C TYR A 104 -6.10 -2.29 -1.28
N LEU A 105 -6.07 -1.10 -1.89
CA LEU A 105 -5.91 -0.92 -3.33
C LEU A 105 -4.53 -0.37 -3.65
N TYR A 106 -3.96 -0.87 -4.75
CA TYR A 106 -2.65 -0.50 -5.25
C TYR A 106 -2.74 -0.14 -6.73
N ASP A 107 -2.24 1.04 -7.12
CA ASP A 107 -2.11 1.41 -8.53
C ASP A 107 -0.84 0.78 -9.10
N LEU A 108 -0.96 -0.44 -9.63
CA LEU A 108 0.16 -1.23 -10.10
C LEU A 108 0.52 -0.86 -11.54
N PHE A 109 1.83 -0.76 -11.79
CA PHE A 109 2.39 -0.43 -13.09
C PHE A 109 3.52 -1.38 -13.49
N MET A 110 3.92 -1.31 -14.75
CA MET A 110 5.05 -2.07 -15.29
C MET A 110 6.38 -1.50 -14.78
N ILE A 111 7.08 -2.20 -13.88
CA ILE A 111 8.39 -1.76 -13.38
C ILE A 111 9.46 -1.78 -14.49
N ARG A 112 9.46 -2.86 -15.29
CA ARG A 112 10.34 -3.10 -16.44
C ARG A 112 9.89 -4.33 -17.22
N SER A 113 10.36 -4.49 -18.46
CA SER A 113 10.13 -5.72 -19.22
C SER A 113 10.77 -6.95 -18.56
N CYS A 114 10.19 -8.12 -18.83
CA CYS A 114 10.76 -9.39 -18.42
C CYS A 114 12.03 -9.69 -19.22
N GLY A 115 13.12 -9.93 -18.50
CA GLY A 115 14.39 -10.42 -19.06
C GLY A 115 14.88 -11.62 -18.27
N SER A 116 16.20 -11.85 -18.25
CA SER A 116 16.80 -12.95 -17.47
C SER A 116 16.49 -12.88 -15.97
N LYS A 117 16.40 -11.66 -15.41
CA LYS A 117 15.94 -11.43 -14.04
C LYS A 117 14.43 -11.19 -14.06
N ARG A 118 13.64 -12.21 -13.74
CA ARG A 118 12.18 -12.07 -13.61
C ARG A 118 11.79 -11.32 -12.33
N TRP A 119 10.63 -10.68 -12.30
CA TRP A 119 10.19 -9.86 -11.16
C TRP A 119 8.68 -9.94 -10.91
N ARG A 120 8.26 -9.83 -9.65
CA ARG A 120 6.84 -9.73 -9.28
C ARG A 120 6.62 -8.86 -8.06
N TYR A 121 5.41 -8.32 -7.95
CA TYR A 121 4.82 -7.84 -6.71
C TYR A 121 4.59 -9.02 -5.76
N CYS A 122 5.32 -9.00 -4.65
CA CYS A 122 5.22 -9.97 -3.58
C CYS A 122 4.03 -9.65 -2.68
N THR A 123 3.33 -10.69 -2.25
CA THR A 123 2.21 -10.58 -1.32
C THR A 123 2.57 -11.17 0.04
N ASN A 124 1.86 -10.74 1.09
CA ASN A 124 2.18 -11.13 2.46
C ASN A 124 1.76 -12.58 2.80
N GLY A 125 0.93 -13.23 1.98
CA GLY A 125 0.47 -14.60 2.22
C GLY A 125 -0.32 -14.79 3.52
N ILE A 126 -0.79 -13.69 4.13
CA ILE A 126 -1.64 -13.69 5.32
C ILE A 126 -3.07 -13.91 4.86
N ALA A 127 -3.76 -14.89 5.46
CA ALA A 127 -5.13 -15.25 5.08
C ALA A 127 -6.03 -14.02 4.88
N ASP A 128 -6.76 -14.03 3.76
CA ASP A 128 -7.68 -12.97 3.32
C ASP A 128 -9.01 -12.97 4.09
N ASP A 129 -9.02 -13.52 5.31
CA ASP A 129 -10.18 -13.72 6.15
C ASP A 129 -10.24 -12.77 7.36
N LYS A 130 -9.24 -11.88 7.50
CA LYS A 130 -9.11 -10.96 8.65
C LYS A 130 -10.34 -10.07 8.84
N CYS A 131 -10.98 -9.68 7.73
CA CYS A 131 -12.24 -8.93 7.73
C CYS A 131 -13.43 -9.72 7.16
N SER A 132 -13.41 -11.06 7.19
CA SER A 132 -14.59 -11.83 6.75
C SER A 132 -15.82 -11.62 7.67
N TRP A 133 -16.97 -11.48 7.02
CA TRP A 133 -18.30 -11.03 7.49
C TRP A 133 -18.71 -11.40 8.94
N ASP A 134 -19.34 -10.43 9.62
CA ASP A 134 -20.01 -10.42 10.96
C ASP A 134 -19.18 -10.27 12.25
N LYS A 135 -17.93 -9.78 12.21
CA LYS A 135 -17.15 -9.58 13.46
C LYS A 135 -17.37 -8.24 14.16
N CYS A 136 -17.82 -7.21 13.45
CA CYS A 136 -17.92 -5.88 14.02
C CYS A 136 -19.31 -5.61 14.60
N PRO A 137 -19.43 -5.37 15.92
CA PRO A 137 -20.72 -5.11 16.55
C PRO A 137 -21.28 -3.76 16.11
N ASN A 138 -22.60 -3.62 16.20
CA ASN A 138 -23.32 -2.34 16.05
C ASN A 138 -23.12 -1.65 14.69
N GLY A 139 -22.93 -2.42 13.60
CA GLY A 139 -22.79 -1.87 12.25
C GLY A 139 -21.46 -1.15 11.99
N LYS A 140 -20.45 -1.37 12.83
CA LYS A 140 -19.08 -0.90 12.60
C LYS A 140 -18.45 -1.61 11.40
N LEU A 141 -17.52 -0.94 10.73
CA LEU A 141 -16.77 -1.46 9.60
C LEU A 141 -15.48 -2.15 10.07
N CYS A 142 -15.18 -3.33 9.50
CA CYS A 142 -13.88 -3.96 9.67
C CYS A 142 -12.83 -3.30 8.76
N VAL A 143 -11.69 -2.92 9.34
CA VAL A 143 -10.60 -2.32 8.60
C VAL A 143 -9.29 -3.05 8.87
N LEU A 144 -8.49 -3.24 7.83
CA LEU A 144 -7.16 -3.82 7.95
C LEU A 144 -6.20 -2.81 8.58
N LYS A 145 -5.37 -3.33 9.47
CA LYS A 145 -4.29 -2.61 10.15
C LYS A 145 -3.01 -3.41 10.17
N ASN A 146 -1.92 -2.71 10.48
CA ASN A 146 -0.61 -3.30 10.70
C ASN A 146 -0.21 -4.19 9.49
N ASN A 147 -0.24 -3.61 8.29
CA ASN A 147 0.11 -4.29 7.03
C ASN A 147 -0.69 -5.57 6.75
N GLY A 148 -1.98 -5.57 7.13
CA GLY A 148 -2.88 -6.72 6.98
C GLY A 148 -2.73 -7.81 8.04
N MET A 149 -1.86 -7.62 9.06
CA MET A 149 -1.71 -8.58 10.16
C MET A 149 -2.88 -8.54 11.15
N GLN A 150 -3.50 -7.38 11.29
CA GLN A 150 -4.58 -7.14 12.25
C GLN A 150 -5.79 -6.54 11.55
N SER A 151 -6.92 -6.61 12.23
CA SER A 151 -8.12 -5.88 11.86
C SER A 151 -8.69 -5.14 13.06
N GLU A 152 -9.52 -4.16 12.76
CA GLU A 152 -10.09 -3.23 13.72
C GLU A 152 -11.54 -2.93 13.32
N CYS A 153 -12.41 -2.67 14.29
CA CYS A 153 -13.77 -2.19 14.03
C CYS A 153 -13.86 -0.68 14.23
N VAL A 154 -14.09 0.08 13.17
CA VAL A 154 -14.30 1.54 13.22
C VAL A 154 -15.74 1.90 12.95
N ASP A 155 -16.15 3.08 13.42
CA ASP A 155 -17.43 3.64 12.99
C ASP A 155 -17.35 4.00 11.50
N ALA A 156 -18.43 3.74 10.76
CA ALA A 156 -18.50 4.12 9.36
C ALA A 156 -18.32 5.65 9.24
N PRO A 157 -17.59 6.13 8.20
CA PRO A 157 -17.51 7.56 7.94
C PRO A 157 -18.92 8.16 7.86
N PRO A 158 -19.12 9.41 8.35
CA PRO A 158 -20.41 10.07 8.22
C PRO A 158 -20.88 10.08 6.75
N PRO A 159 -22.16 9.78 6.46
CA PRO A 159 -22.69 9.89 5.10
C PRO A 159 -22.55 11.33 4.59
N GLY A 160 -21.78 11.54 3.52
CA GLY A 160 -21.58 12.86 2.91
C GLY A 160 -20.25 12.97 2.18
N PRO A 161 -20.00 14.07 1.45
CA PRO A 161 -18.69 14.36 0.91
C PRO A 161 -17.72 14.47 2.08
N GLN A 162 -16.82 13.49 2.22
CA GLN A 162 -15.70 13.65 3.14
C GLN A 162 -14.94 14.91 2.68
N PRO A 163 -14.62 15.86 3.58
CA PRO A 163 -13.74 16.96 3.22
C PRO A 163 -12.49 16.37 2.57
N PRO A 164 -11.91 17.01 1.53
CA PRO A 164 -10.64 16.56 0.98
C PRO A 164 -9.69 16.34 2.14
N MET A 165 -9.23 15.10 2.22
CA MET A 165 -8.43 14.61 3.33
C MET A 165 -7.19 15.48 3.33
N MET A 166 -6.94 16.13 4.47
CA MET A 166 -5.78 17.02 4.61
C MET A 166 -4.56 16.26 4.07
N PRO A 167 -3.81 16.84 3.13
CA PRO A 167 -2.52 16.28 2.75
C PRO A 167 -1.66 16.09 4.02
N PRO A 168 -0.70 15.15 4.01
CA PRO A 168 0.19 14.93 5.15
C PRO A 168 0.74 16.29 5.60
N SER A 169 0.40 16.69 6.83
CA SER A 169 0.66 17.99 7.47
C SER A 169 1.33 19.00 6.53
N GLU A 170 0.57 19.88 5.89
CA GLU A 170 1.16 21.06 5.24
C GLU A 170 2.05 21.74 6.29
N ASP A 171 3.33 21.89 5.99
CA ASP A 171 4.25 22.61 6.86
C ASP A 171 3.64 23.99 7.15
N PRO A 172 3.23 24.29 8.40
CA PRO A 172 2.59 25.56 8.74
C PRO A 172 3.50 26.77 8.48
N CYS A 173 4.79 26.53 8.21
CA CYS A 173 5.76 27.54 7.82
C CYS A 173 5.91 27.71 6.29
N SER A 174 5.12 27.02 5.47
CA SER A 174 5.21 27.08 4.00
C SER A 174 3.84 27.34 3.36
N PRO A 175 3.58 28.56 2.84
CA PRO A 175 4.45 29.74 2.82
C PRO A 175 4.57 30.42 4.20
N ASN A 176 5.69 31.11 4.45
CA ASN A 176 5.98 31.71 5.76
C ASN A 176 4.86 32.67 6.21
N PRO A 177 4.15 32.37 7.31
CA PRO A 177 3.01 33.17 7.79
C PRO A 177 3.43 34.42 8.57
N CYS A 178 4.72 34.58 8.91
CA CYS A 178 5.19 35.63 9.81
C CYS A 178 5.28 37.00 9.12
N SER A 179 4.71 38.03 9.76
CA SER A 179 4.77 39.41 9.27
C SER A 179 6.18 40.01 9.38
N ASN A 180 6.49 41.00 8.54
CA ASN A 180 7.76 41.75 8.52
C ASN A 180 9.03 40.91 8.30
N GLY A 181 8.91 39.73 7.70
CA GLY A 181 10.05 38.84 7.45
C GLY A 181 10.50 38.04 8.67
N GLY A 182 9.63 37.85 9.67
CA GLY A 182 9.90 37.00 10.82
C GLY A 182 10.17 35.54 10.43
N THR A 183 10.87 34.81 11.31
CA THR A 183 11.20 33.40 11.12
C THR A 183 10.09 32.54 11.71
N CYS A 184 9.55 31.60 10.93
CA CYS A 184 8.55 30.64 11.39
C CYS A 184 9.23 29.40 11.98
N ASN A 185 8.80 28.99 13.18
CA ASN A 185 9.26 27.78 13.87
C ASN A 185 8.10 26.81 14.09
N ASN A 186 8.27 25.56 13.66
CA ASN A 186 7.27 24.48 13.70
C ASN A 186 7.33 23.63 15.01
N ASP A 187 8.18 24.01 15.97
CA ASP A 187 8.35 23.29 17.25
C ASP A 187 7.21 23.54 18.26
N SER A 188 6.12 24.19 17.84
CA SER A 188 4.95 24.54 18.65
C SER A 188 3.68 24.31 17.85
N ASN A 189 2.65 23.73 18.46
CA ASN A 189 1.39 23.43 17.77
C ASN A 189 0.51 24.70 17.67
N PRO A 190 0.26 25.33 16.50
CA PRO A 190 0.66 24.94 15.14
C PRO A 190 1.92 25.64 14.55
N TYR A 191 2.38 26.80 15.04
CA TYR A 191 3.70 27.40 14.75
C TYR A 191 3.97 28.61 15.67
N THR A 192 5.20 29.14 15.67
CA THR A 192 5.55 30.43 16.30
C THR A 192 6.35 31.32 15.34
N CYS A 193 6.23 32.64 15.49
CA CYS A 193 6.98 33.64 14.73
C CYS A 193 7.97 34.37 15.64
N SER A 194 9.22 34.50 15.20
CA SER A 194 10.31 35.23 15.89
C SER A 194 10.93 36.30 15.00
#